data_AF-A0A0L7K6E1-F1
#
_entry.id   AF-A0A0L7K6E1-F1
#
_cell.length_a   1.000
_cell.length_b   1.000
_cell.length_c   1.000
_cell.angle_alpha   90.00
_cell.angle_beta   90.00
_cell.angle_gamma   90.00
#
_symmetry.space_group_name_H-M   'P 1'
#
loop_
_entity.id
_entity.type
_entity.pdbx_description
1 polymer ?
#
loop_
_entity_poly.entity_id
_entity_poly.type
_entity_poly.pdbx_seq_one_letter_code
_entity_poly.pdbx_strand_id
1 'polypeptide(L)'
;MTYYAETPIYHEAYRVAHGVRGRTLPDYEALVYNGSMLLVNSQPLLGQSLTLPQNAKYVGGHHIEVPTKPLSKSLQQLLDRSKNGVIFFSLGSNIKSKDLPERMQRKLLDLF
;
A
#
# COMPACT_ATOMS: atom_id res chain seq x y z
N MET A 1 -3.21 -8.56 -19.58
CA MET A 1 -4.48 -8.49 -18.82
C MET A 1 -4.68 -7.11 -18.17
N THR A 2 -3.62 -6.44 -17.68
CA THR A 2 -3.67 -5.09 -17.08
C THR A 2 -4.07 -3.98 -18.04
N TYR A 3 -3.60 -4.04 -19.29
CA TYR A 3 -3.90 -3.06 -20.34
C TYR A 3 -5.40 -2.72 -20.49
N TYR A 4 -6.27 -3.73 -20.43
CA TYR A 4 -7.72 -3.54 -20.60
C TYR A 4 -8.39 -2.80 -19.42
N ALA A 5 -7.80 -2.83 -18.23
CA ALA A 5 -8.34 -2.15 -17.05
C ALA A 5 -7.80 -0.73 -16.89
N GLU A 6 -6.55 -0.48 -17.32
CA GLU A 6 -5.87 0.79 -17.09
C GLU A 6 -6.30 1.88 -18.08
N THR A 7 -6.45 1.54 -19.37
CA THR A 7 -6.83 2.51 -20.41
C THR A 7 -8.18 3.19 -20.14
N PRO A 8 -9.27 2.48 -19.75
CA PRO A 8 -10.53 3.14 -19.41
C PRO A 8 -10.40 4.12 -18.24
N ILE A 9 -9.71 3.72 -17.16
CA ILE A 9 -9.47 4.57 -15.99
C ILE A 9 -8.64 5.80 -16.36
N TYR A 10 -7.63 5.63 -17.21
CA TYR A 10 -6.81 6.73 -17.72
C TYR A 10 -7.67 7.82 -18.36
N HIS A 11 -8.58 7.45 -19.26
CA HIS A 11 -9.44 8.40 -19.96
C HIS A 11 -10.59 8.95 -19.12
N GLU A 12 -11.13 8.18 -18.19
CA GLU A 12 -12.27 8.62 -17.38
C GLU A 12 -11.83 9.53 -16.23
N ALA A 13 -10.86 9.08 -15.43
CA ALA A 13 -10.46 9.78 -14.21
C ALA A 13 -9.48 10.93 -14.51
N TYR A 14 -8.42 10.67 -15.28
CA TYR A 14 -7.35 11.65 -15.43
C TYR A 14 -7.69 12.77 -16.41
N ARG A 15 -8.60 12.51 -17.38
CA ARG A 15 -9.01 13.53 -18.37
C ARG A 15 -9.73 14.68 -17.71
N VAL A 16 -10.63 14.38 -16.79
CA VAL A 16 -11.34 15.40 -16.01
C VAL A 16 -10.34 16.19 -15.17
N ALA A 17 -9.44 15.50 -14.45
CA ALA A 17 -8.44 16.15 -13.61
C ALA A 17 -7.47 17.06 -14.39
N HIS A 18 -7.08 16.67 -15.60
CA HIS A 18 -6.22 17.48 -16.48
C HIS A 18 -6.96 18.65 -17.12
N GLY A 19 -8.22 18.46 -17.50
CA GLY A 19 -9.08 19.53 -18.02
C GLY A 19 -9.25 20.67 -17.02
N VAL A 20 -9.47 20.36 -15.73
CA VAL A 20 -9.52 21.37 -14.65
C VAL A 20 -8.21 22.18 -14.54
N ARG A 21 -7.08 21.59 -14.93
CA ARG A 21 -5.76 22.22 -14.91
C ARG A 21 -5.35 22.85 -16.24
N GLY A 22 -6.25 22.91 -17.22
CA GLY A 22 -5.96 23.44 -18.56
C GLY A 22 -4.93 22.63 -19.35
N ARG A 23 -4.80 21.33 -19.05
CA ARG A 23 -3.85 20.42 -19.73
C ARG A 23 -4.58 19.38 -20.53
N THR A 24 -3.98 18.97 -21.65
CA THR A 24 -4.40 17.81 -22.42
C THR A 24 -3.64 16.58 -21.97
N LEU A 25 -4.32 15.45 -21.84
CA LEU A 25 -3.64 14.17 -21.61
C LEU A 25 -2.94 13.72 -22.91
N PRO A 26 -1.70 13.24 -22.82
CA PRO A 26 -1.09 12.50 -23.93
C PRO A 26 -1.85 11.17 -24.17
N ASP A 27 -1.59 10.54 -25.31
CA ASP A 27 -2.06 9.19 -25.57
C ASP A 27 -1.55 8.21 -24.50
N TYR A 28 -2.38 7.24 -24.12
CA TYR A 28 -2.04 6.30 -23.04
C TYR A 28 -0.78 5.49 -23.35
N GLU A 29 -0.67 4.95 -24.57
CA GLU A 29 0.48 4.13 -24.96
C GLU A 29 1.75 4.98 -24.98
N ALA A 30 1.66 6.19 -25.56
CA ALA A 30 2.78 7.13 -25.55
C ALA A 30 3.23 7.46 -24.11
N LEU A 31 2.29 7.59 -23.16
CA LEU A 31 2.62 7.87 -21.76
C LEU A 31 3.32 6.68 -21.09
N VAL A 32 2.80 5.46 -21.26
CA VAL A 32 3.33 4.25 -20.61
C VAL A 32 4.79 4.01 -21.02
N TYR A 33 5.15 4.24 -22.28
CA TYR A 33 6.51 4.04 -22.78
C TYR A 33 7.45 5.25 -22.62
N ASN A 34 6.94 6.42 -22.21
CA ASN A 34 7.72 7.65 -22.06
C ASN A 34 7.97 8.04 -20.58
N GLY A 35 7.79 7.11 -19.64
CA GLY A 35 8.12 7.33 -18.25
C GLY A 35 9.64 7.46 -18.03
N SER A 36 10.11 8.61 -17.58
CA SER A 36 11.55 8.81 -17.28
C SER A 36 12.01 8.04 -16.03
N MET A 37 11.10 7.73 -15.10
CA MET A 37 11.40 7.02 -13.86
C MET A 37 10.17 6.24 -13.36
N LEU A 38 10.41 5.04 -12.85
CA LEU A 38 9.40 4.20 -12.21
C LEU A 38 9.76 3.97 -10.75
N LEU A 39 8.94 4.44 -9.81
CA LEU A 39 9.13 4.22 -8.38
C LEU A 39 8.29 3.03 -7.91
N VAL A 40 8.96 1.96 -7.51
CA VAL A 40 8.29 0.70 -7.12
C VAL A 40 8.24 0.62 -5.60
N ASN A 41 7.04 0.74 -5.02
CA ASN A 41 6.83 0.58 -3.58
C ASN A 41 6.85 -0.90 -3.18
N SER A 42 8.01 -1.54 -3.31
CA SER A 42 8.24 -2.94 -2.95
C SER A 42 9.66 -3.12 -2.43
N GLN A 43 9.89 -4.23 -1.72
CA GLN A 43 11.21 -4.69 -1.30
C GLN A 43 11.61 -5.88 -2.18
N PRO A 44 12.63 -5.77 -3.05
CA PRO A 44 13.02 -6.84 -3.99
C PRO A 44 13.29 -8.20 -3.34
N LEU A 45 13.71 -8.24 -2.07
CA LEU A 45 13.98 -9.48 -1.35
C LEU A 45 12.72 -10.21 -0.86
N LEU A 46 11.60 -9.50 -0.70
CA LEU A 46 10.35 -10.05 -0.15
C LEU A 46 9.30 -10.34 -1.22
N GLY A 47 9.51 -9.86 -2.45
CA GLY A 47 8.57 -9.91 -3.55
C GLY A 47 8.97 -10.87 -4.67
N GLN A 48 8.11 -10.96 -5.67
CA GLN A 48 8.44 -11.63 -6.93
C GLN A 48 9.56 -10.89 -7.66
N SER A 49 10.53 -11.63 -8.19
CA SER A 49 11.54 -11.06 -9.08
C SER A 49 10.87 -10.65 -10.39
N LEU A 50 10.91 -9.36 -10.71
CA LEU A 50 10.41 -8.81 -11.96
C LEU A 50 11.56 -8.25 -12.77
N THR A 51 11.57 -8.54 -14.07
CA THR A 51 12.46 -7.86 -15.01
C THR A 51 11.93 -6.43 -15.19
N LEU A 52 12.65 -5.46 -14.64
CA LEU A 52 12.29 -4.05 -14.69
C LEU A 52 13.33 -3.26 -15.50
N PRO A 53 12.93 -2.17 -16.17
CA PRO A 53 13.87 -1.30 -16.88
C PRO A 53 14.83 -0.60 -15.89
N GLN A 54 15.96 -0.12 -16.37
CA GLN A 54 17.01 0.49 -15.52
C GLN A 54 16.53 1.73 -14.74
N ASN A 55 15.54 2.43 -15.28
CA ASN A 55 14.92 3.61 -14.65
C ASN A 55 13.87 3.25 -13.59
N ALA A 56 13.65 1.96 -13.31
CA ALA A 56 12.88 1.51 -12.16
C ALA A 56 13.74 1.51 -10.89
N LYS A 57 13.22 2.10 -9.82
CA LYS A 57 13.86 2.19 -8.50
C LYS A 57 12.90 1.72 -7.42
N TYR A 58 13.36 0.77 -6.61
CA TYR A 58 12.62 0.32 -5.44
C TYR A 58 12.68 1.39 -4.35
N VAL A 59 11.51 1.74 -3.81
CA VAL A 59 11.34 2.74 -2.75
C VAL A 59 10.48 2.17 -1.61
N GLY A 60 10.43 0.86 -1.43
CA GLY A 60 9.70 0.23 -0.33
C GLY A 60 10.10 0.82 1.02
N GLY A 61 9.11 1.15 1.87
CA GLY A 61 9.33 1.70 3.21
C GLY A 61 9.64 3.20 3.27
N HIS A 62 9.67 3.93 2.14
CA HIS A 62 9.94 5.37 2.11
C HIS A 62 8.99 6.24 2.96
N HIS A 63 7.80 5.73 3.30
CA HIS A 63 6.81 6.40 4.13
C HIS A 63 7.09 6.27 5.64
N ILE A 64 8.08 5.47 6.03
CA ILE A 64 8.46 5.26 7.44
C ILE A 64 9.45 6.35 7.84
N GLU A 65 9.06 7.20 8.79
CA GLU A 65 9.95 8.19 9.38
C GLU A 65 11.09 7.51 10.16
N VAL A 66 12.33 7.99 9.97
CA VAL A 66 13.51 7.52 10.69
C VAL A 66 14.16 8.73 11.41
N PRO A 67 14.32 8.69 12.75
CA PRO A 67 13.97 7.58 13.65
C PRO A 67 12.45 7.40 13.80
N THR A 68 12.01 6.18 14.07
CA THR A 68 10.59 5.89 14.27
C THR A 68 10.08 6.57 15.54
N LYS A 69 8.85 7.07 15.48
CA LYS A 69 8.16 7.61 16.65
C LYS A 69 8.03 6.52 17.71
N PRO A 70 8.30 6.83 18.99
CA PRO A 70 8.13 5.85 20.06
C PRO A 70 6.67 5.43 20.20
N LEU A 71 6.45 4.22 20.70
CA LEU A 71 5.11 3.74 21.03
C LEU A 71 4.51 4.58 22.16
N SER A 72 3.18 4.61 22.24
CA SER A 72 2.50 5.16 23.41
C SER A 72 2.90 4.38 24.66
N LYS A 73 2.94 5.06 25.80
CA LYS A 73 3.36 4.45 27.08
C LYS A 73 2.58 3.19 27.42
N SER A 74 1.29 3.15 27.12
CA SER A 74 0.43 1.98 27.36
C SER A 74 0.80 0.79 26.48
N LEU A 75 1.05 1.01 25.18
CA LEU A 75 1.46 -0.05 24.26
C LEU A 75 2.86 -0.57 24.59
N GLN A 76 3.80 0.32 24.89
CA GLN A 76 5.14 -0.08 25.31
C GLN A 76 5.08 -0.96 26.57
N GLN A 77 4.33 -0.54 27.59
CA GLN A 77 4.15 -1.33 28.81
C GLN A 77 3.46 -2.69 28.56
N LEU A 78 2.50 -2.76 27.63
CA LEU A 78 1.85 -4.01 27.25
C LEU A 78 2.86 -4.99 26.64
N LEU A 79 3.70 -4.51 25.72
CA LEU A 79 4.74 -5.32 25.08
C LEU A 79 5.80 -5.75 26.09
N ASP A 80 6.32 -4.81 26.91
CA ASP A 80 7.40 -5.07 27.87
C ASP A 80 7.01 -6.05 28.99
N ARG A 81 5.73 -6.05 29.40
CA ARG A 81 5.23 -6.93 30.48
C ARG A 81 4.80 -8.31 29.99
N SER A 82 4.71 -8.52 28.68
CA SER A 82 4.25 -9.82 28.17
C SER A 82 5.32 -10.89 28.33
N LYS A 83 5.00 -11.95 29.09
CA LYS A 83 5.89 -13.10 29.28
C LYS A 83 5.97 -14.00 28.05
N ASN A 84 4.90 -14.03 27.25
CA ASN A 84 4.73 -14.97 26.13
C ASN A 84 4.71 -14.26 24.77
N GLY A 85 5.04 -12.97 24.72
CA GLY A 85 4.92 -12.14 23.52
C GLY A 85 3.50 -11.60 23.29
N VAL A 86 3.32 -10.86 22.19
CA VAL A 86 2.04 -10.24 21.83
C VAL A 86 1.78 -10.51 20.35
N ILE A 87 0.53 -10.82 20.02
CA ILE A 87 0.08 -10.98 18.64
C ILE A 87 -0.55 -9.65 18.21
N PHE A 88 0.05 -9.01 17.20
CA PHE A 88 -0.51 -7.83 16.55
C PHE A 88 -1.40 -8.28 15.38
N PHE A 89 -2.66 -7.86 15.40
CA PHE A 89 -3.63 -8.14 14.35
C PHE A 89 -4.21 -6.84 13.79
N SER A 90 -4.21 -6.70 12.47
CA SER A 90 -4.76 -5.55 11.77
C SER A 90 -5.35 -5.96 10.42
N LEU A 91 -6.54 -5.45 10.08
CA LEU A 91 -7.20 -5.63 8.80
C LEU A 91 -6.97 -4.43 7.84
N GLY A 92 -6.10 -3.49 8.23
CA GLY A 92 -5.93 -2.22 7.54
C GLY A 92 -7.06 -1.23 7.85
N SER A 93 -7.09 -0.11 7.12
CA SER A 93 -8.03 1.00 7.37
C SER A 93 -9.44 0.77 6.80
N ASN A 94 -9.58 -0.15 5.85
CA ASN A 94 -10.82 -0.30 5.07
C ASN A 94 -11.87 -1.15 5.78
N ILE A 95 -11.44 -2.10 6.61
CA ILE A 95 -12.32 -2.99 7.38
C ILE A 95 -12.15 -2.66 8.85
N LYS A 96 -13.23 -2.26 9.53
CA LYS A 96 -13.20 -2.01 10.96
C LYS A 96 -13.52 -3.31 11.69
N SER A 97 -12.69 -3.70 12.64
CA SER A 97 -12.89 -4.94 13.40
C SER A 97 -14.24 -5.00 14.12
N LYS A 98 -14.78 -3.83 14.51
CA LYS A 98 -16.11 -3.72 15.14
C LYS A 98 -17.27 -4.12 14.21
N ASP A 99 -17.06 -4.06 12.89
CA ASP A 99 -18.07 -4.40 11.88
C ASP A 99 -18.02 -5.90 11.54
N LEU A 100 -17.07 -6.66 12.11
CA LEU A 100 -17.01 -8.11 11.96
C LEU A 100 -18.11 -8.79 12.78
N PRO A 101 -18.76 -9.85 12.27
CA PRO A 101 -19.71 -10.64 13.05
C PRO A 101 -19.07 -11.16 14.35
N GLU A 102 -19.80 -11.11 15.46
CA GLU A 102 -19.30 -11.51 16.78
C GLU A 102 -18.72 -12.93 16.77
N ARG A 103 -19.38 -13.85 16.07
CA ARG A 103 -18.90 -15.23 15.88
C ARG A 103 -17.48 -15.29 15.30
N MET A 104 -17.15 -14.38 14.38
CA MET A 104 -15.82 -14.33 13.76
C MET A 104 -14.79 -13.73 14.71
N GLN A 105 -15.15 -12.69 15.46
CA GLN A 105 -14.28 -12.09 16.48
C GLN A 105 -13.90 -13.13 17.55
N ARG A 106 -14.87 -13.88 18.07
CA ARG A 106 -14.62 -14.94 19.06
C ARG A 106 -13.69 -16.02 18.51
N LYS A 107 -13.96 -16.50 17.29
CA LYS A 107 -13.09 -17.49 16.63
C LYS A 107 -11.65 -17.02 16.44
N LEU A 108 -11.44 -15.73 16.13
CA LEU A 108 -10.10 -15.18 16.00
C LEU A 108 -9.40 -15.13 17.36
N LEU A 109 -10.11 -14.79 18.44
CA LEU A 109 -9.55 -14.81 19.79
C LEU A 109 -9.28 -16.23 20.30
N ASP A 110 -10.10 -17.21 19.93
CA ASP A 110 -9.91 -18.61 20.35
C ASP A 110 -8.74 -19.30 19.60
N LEU A 111 -8.35 -18.79 18.42
CA LEU A 111 -7.27 -19.37 17.60
C LEU A 111 -5.87 -19.09 18.17
N PHE A 112 -5.72 -17.97 18.88
CA PHE A 112 -4.45 -17.42 19.35
C PHE A 112 -4.34 -17.48 20.86
#